data_AF-A0AAP7IBK4-F1
#
_entry.id   AF-A0AAP7IBK4-F1
#
_cell.length_a   1.000
_cell.length_b   1.000
_cell.length_c   1.000
_cell.angle_alpha   90.00
_cell.angle_beta   90.00
_cell.angle_gamma   90.00
#
_symmetry.space_group_name_H-M   'P 1'
#
loop_
_entity.id
_entity.type
_entity.pdbx_description
1 polymer ?
#
loop_
_entity_poly.entity_id
_entity_poly.type
_entity_poly.pdbx_seq_one_letter_code
_entity_poly.pdbx_strand_id
1 'polypeptide(L)'
;MDNYSIAIKNSAKSDLKKFKQSQLKTQFLKIVDTLKEDPYFPSQSFEKLQPKHLGRYSRRINHQHRVVYAVDEDDKEVFILSAWSHYE
;
A
#
# COMPACT_ATOMS: atom_id res chain seq x y z
N MET A 1 14.19 -5.54 15.08
CA MET A 1 12.92 -5.46 14.33
C MET A 1 13.29 -4.85 13.01
N ASP A 2 13.34 -5.68 11.97
CA ASP A 2 13.63 -5.23 10.61
C ASP A 2 12.44 -4.41 10.14
N ASN A 3 12.57 -3.09 10.24
CA ASN A 3 11.53 -2.17 9.80
C ASN A 3 11.72 -1.93 8.31
N TYR A 4 10.69 -2.21 7.50
CA TYR A 4 10.73 -1.94 6.08
C TYR A 4 10.73 -0.42 5.82
N SER A 5 11.51 0.04 4.83
CA SER A 5 11.41 1.40 4.31
C SER A 5 10.19 1.53 3.39
N ILE A 6 9.62 2.73 3.30
CA ILE A 6 8.45 2.98 2.44
C ILE A 6 8.85 3.98 1.36
N ALA A 7 8.79 3.53 0.11
CA ALA A 7 9.05 4.34 -1.07
C ALA A 7 7.76 4.59 -1.86
N ILE A 8 7.44 5.85 -2.12
CA ILE A 8 6.25 6.23 -2.88
C ILE A 8 6.65 6.45 -4.34
N LYS A 9 6.16 5.60 -5.25
CA LYS A 9 6.40 5.78 -6.68
C LYS A 9 5.65 7.00 -7.21
N ASN A 10 6.14 7.56 -8.32
CA ASN A 10 5.55 8.74 -8.95
C ASN A 10 4.07 8.53 -9.32
N SER A 11 3.67 7.30 -9.67
CA SER A 11 2.29 6.92 -9.96
C SER A 11 1.34 7.16 -8.78
N ALA A 12 1.80 6.98 -7.53
CA ALA A 12 0.97 7.18 -6.34
C ALA A 12 0.92 8.64 -5.87
N LYS A 13 1.79 9.53 -6.40
CA LYS A 13 1.84 10.94 -5.93
C LYS A 13 0.55 11.70 -6.24
N SER A 14 -0.07 11.46 -7.39
CA SER A 14 -1.36 12.06 -7.75
C SER A 14 -2.48 11.57 -6.83
N ASP A 15 -2.45 10.30 -6.44
CA ASP A 15 -3.43 9.71 -5.53
C ASP A 15 -3.34 10.37 -4.16
N LEU A 16 -2.12 10.48 -3.62
CA LEU A 16 -1.86 11.10 -2.31
C LEU A 16 -2.27 12.57 -2.24
N LYS A 17 -2.30 13.28 -3.37
CA LYS A 17 -2.87 14.64 -3.41
C LYS A 17 -4.38 14.63 -3.16
N LYS A 18 -5.11 13.63 -3.67
CA LYS A 18 -6.55 13.44 -3.40
C LYS A 18 -6.81 13.07 -1.94
N PHE A 19 -5.92 12.29 -1.33
CA PHE A 19 -6.00 11.95 0.10
C PHE A 19 -6.00 13.17 1.01
N LYS A 20 -5.27 14.24 0.68
CA LYS A 20 -5.18 15.45 1.52
C LYS A 20 -6.52 16.13 1.75
N GLN A 21 -7.50 15.91 0.87
CA GLN A 21 -8.84 16.49 0.98
C GLN A 21 -9.85 15.53 1.63
N SER A 22 -9.45 14.30 1.95
CA SER A 22 -10.34 13.24 2.44
C SER A 22 -9.95 12.77 3.85
N GLN A 23 -10.91 12.18 4.58
CA GLN A 23 -10.66 11.52 5.87
C GLN A 23 -9.83 10.22 5.75
N LEU A 24 -9.42 9.84 4.53
CA LEU A 24 -8.71 8.59 4.27
C LEU A 24 -7.22 8.65 4.63
N LYS A 25 -6.67 9.85 4.89
CA LYS A 25 -5.27 10.04 5.28
C LYS A 25 -4.90 9.23 6.52
N THR A 26 -5.76 9.25 7.54
CA THR A 26 -5.51 8.53 8.80
C THR A 26 -5.44 7.03 8.57
N GLN A 27 -6.35 6.51 7.76
CA GLN A 27 -6.38 5.09 7.44
C GLN A 27 -5.17 4.68 6.61
N PHE A 28 -4.80 5.49 5.60
CA PHE A 28 -3.59 5.29 4.81
C PHE A 28 -2.33 5.25 5.69
N LEU A 29 -2.17 6.18 6.64
CA LEU A 29 -1.03 6.17 7.56
C LEU A 29 -0.97 4.89 8.41
N LYS A 30 -2.11 4.40 8.92
CA LYS A 30 -2.15 3.11 9.62
C LYS A 30 -1.69 1.94 8.73
N ILE A 31 -2.04 1.96 7.45
CA ILE A 31 -1.54 0.95 6.49
C ILE A 31 -0.02 1.08 6.38
N VAL A 32 0.49 2.30 6.20
CA VAL A 32 1.93 2.57 6.09
C VAL A 32 2.69 2.07 7.32
N ASP A 33 2.19 2.31 8.53
CA ASP A 33 2.81 1.79 9.76
C ASP A 33 2.79 0.25 9.80
N THR A 34 1.67 -0.37 9.41
CA THR A 34 1.59 -1.84 9.28
C THR A 34 2.62 -2.37 8.28
N LEU A 35 2.80 -1.70 7.13
CA LEU A 35 3.75 -2.13 6.10
C LEU A 35 5.21 -2.02 6.54
N LYS A 36 5.52 -1.07 7.43
CA LYS A 36 6.86 -0.94 8.03
C LYS A 36 7.17 -2.09 8.98
N GLU A 37 6.18 -2.56 9.73
CA GLU A 37 6.35 -3.67 10.66
C GLU A 37 6.33 -5.02 9.95
N ASP A 38 5.28 -5.29 9.15
CA ASP A 38 5.14 -6.52 8.37
C ASP A 38 4.26 -6.27 7.13
N PRO A 39 4.87 -6.19 5.92
CA PRO A 39 4.12 -5.98 4.70
C PRO A 39 3.21 -7.15 4.33
N TYR A 40 3.40 -8.34 4.89
CA TYR A 40 2.59 -9.53 4.60
C TYR A 40 1.51 -9.81 5.65
N PHE A 41 1.42 -8.99 6.69
CA PHE A 41 0.46 -9.17 7.79
C PHE A 41 -0.99 -9.28 7.26
N PRO A 42 -1.75 -10.35 7.56
CA PRO A 42 -3.06 -10.62 6.94
C PRO A 42 -4.18 -9.75 7.54
N SER A 43 -4.05 -8.43 7.45
CA SER A 43 -5.03 -7.43 7.89
C SER A 43 -5.51 -6.55 6.74
N GLN A 44 -6.61 -5.83 6.95
CA GLN A 44 -7.13 -4.84 6.00
C GLN A 44 -7.41 -5.44 4.62
N SER A 45 -7.95 -6.66 4.57
CA SER A 45 -8.20 -7.38 3.31
C SER A 45 -6.94 -7.48 2.44
N PHE A 46 -5.83 -7.92 3.05
CA PHE A 46 -4.60 -8.25 2.34
C PHE A 46 -4.87 -9.25 1.22
N GLU A 47 -4.44 -8.90 0.01
CA GLU A 47 -4.66 -9.71 -1.18
C GLU A 47 -3.43 -9.66 -2.08
N LYS A 48 -2.96 -10.82 -2.53
CA LYS A 48 -1.87 -10.90 -3.51
C LYS A 48 -2.46 -10.73 -4.91
N LEU A 49 -1.99 -9.70 -5.64
CA LEU A 49 -2.48 -9.40 -6.98
C LEU A 49 -1.85 -10.31 -8.03
N GLN A 50 -2.59 -10.53 -9.11
CA GLN A 50 -2.11 -11.28 -10.27
C GLN A 50 -1.60 -10.33 -11.36
N PRO A 51 -0.63 -10.76 -12.18
CA PRO A 51 0.05 -12.06 -12.11
C PRO A 51 1.12 -12.13 -11.00
N LYS A 52 1.26 -13.30 -10.37
CA LYS A 52 2.05 -13.52 -9.14
C LYS A 52 3.53 -13.13 -9.25
N HIS A 53 4.10 -13.20 -10.45
CA HIS A 53 5.50 -12.86 -10.72
C HIS A 53 5.80 -11.36 -10.54
N LEU A 54 4.78 -10.50 -10.53
CA LEU A 54 4.96 -9.07 -10.29
C LEU A 54 5.09 -8.73 -8.80
N GLY A 55 4.87 -9.69 -7.88
CA GLY A 55 5.06 -9.47 -6.44
C GLY A 55 4.22 -8.31 -5.88
N ARG A 56 3.02 -8.08 -6.43
CA ARG A 56 2.14 -6.97 -6.01
C ARG A 56 1.09 -7.45 -5.03
N TYR A 57 0.75 -6.56 -4.11
CA TYR A 57 -0.21 -6.78 -3.05
C TYR A 57 -1.17 -5.60 -2.98
N SER A 58 -2.38 -5.87 -2.49
CA SER A 58 -3.38 -4.83 -2.21
C SER A 58 -3.84 -4.90 -0.77
N ARG A 59 -4.10 -3.73 -0.18
CA ARG A 59 -4.75 -3.56 1.13
C ARG A 59 -5.86 -2.54 1.02
N ARG A 60 -6.97 -2.83 1.70
CA ARG A 60 -8.17 -2.00 1.68
C ARG A 60 -8.04 -0.84 2.66
N ILE A 61 -8.25 0.38 2.14
CA ILE A 61 -8.38 1.58 2.96
C ILE A 61 -9.83 1.71 3.41
N ASN A 62 -10.77 1.60 2.48
CA ASN A 62 -12.21 1.59 2.74
C ASN A 62 -12.93 0.73 1.69
N HIS A 63 -14.26 0.75 1.63
CA HIS A 63 -15.01 -0.05 0.66
C HIS A 63 -14.66 0.22 -0.81
N GLN A 64 -14.14 1.41 -1.14
CA GLN A 64 -13.87 1.83 -2.52
C GLN A 64 -12.38 1.83 -2.88
N HIS A 65 -11.50 2.18 -1.95
CA HIS A 65 -10.09 2.46 -2.23
C HIS A 65 -9.16 1.42 -1.62
N ARG A 66 -8.12 1.09 -2.37
CA ARG A 66 -7.03 0.21 -1.94
C ARG A 66 -5.66 0.84 -2.14
N VAL A 67 -4.73 0.52 -1.24
CA VAL A 67 -3.29 0.68 -1.45
C VAL A 67 -2.79 -0.52 -2.22
N VAL A 68 -2.11 -0.28 -3.34
CA VAL A 68 -1.38 -1.29 -4.09
C VAL A 68 0.11 -1.05 -3.89
N TYR A 69 0.85 -2.09 -3.51
CA TYR A 69 2.27 -2.00 -3.25
C TYR A 69 3.03 -3.25 -3.74
N ALA A 70 4.33 -3.10 -3.90
CA ALA A 70 5.27 -4.20 -4.09
C ALA A 70 6.27 -4.21 -2.94
N VAL A 71 6.85 -5.37 -2.64
CA VAL A 71 7.84 -5.54 -1.58
C VAL A 71 9.13 -6.01 -2.22
N ASP A 72 10.22 -5.34 -1.88
CA ASP A 72 11.58 -5.72 -2.17
C ASP A 72 12.17 -6.34 -0.90
N GLU A 73 12.38 -7.66 -0.95
CA GLU A 73 12.85 -8.42 0.21
C GLU A 73 14.35 -8.26 0.42
N ASP A 74 15.11 -7.96 -0.64
CA ASP A 74 16.57 -7.79 -0.59
C ASP A 74 16.92 -6.48 0.12
N ASP A 75 16.24 -5.39 -0.25
CA ASP A 75 16.46 -4.06 0.35
C ASP A 75 15.52 -3.76 1.54
N LYS A 76 14.62 -4.68 1.88
CA LYS A 76 13.54 -4.46 2.87
C LYS A 76 12.78 -3.16 2.60
N GLU A 77 12.41 -2.94 1.35
CA GLU A 77 11.71 -1.74 0.91
C GLU A 77 10.31 -2.05 0.35
N VAL A 78 9.32 -1.26 0.74
CA VAL A 78 7.95 -1.36 0.22
C VAL A 78 7.67 -0.19 -0.71
N PHE A 79 7.37 -0.53 -1.96
CA PHE A 79 7.01 0.43 -3.00
C PHE A 79 5.51 0.61 -3.09
N ILE A 80 5.00 1.78 -2.67
CA ILE A 80 3.59 2.14 -2.89
C ILE A 80 3.42 2.58 -4.35
N LEU A 81 2.60 1.82 -5.07
CA LEU A 81 2.34 1.99 -6.51
C LEU A 81 1.09 2.82 -6.77
N SER A 82 0.05 2.64 -5.96
CA SER A 82 -1.23 3.34 -6.03
C SER A 82 -1.87 3.38 -4.64
N ALA A 83 -2.67 4.41 -4.37
CA ALA A 83 -3.47 4.49 -3.16
C ALA A 83 -4.95 4.82 -3.44
N TRP A 84 -5.33 5.13 -4.68
CA TRP A 84 -6.69 5.52 -5.05
C TRP A 84 -7.38 4.51 -5.97
N SER A 85 -6.81 3.31 -6.14
CA SER A 85 -7.39 2.29 -7.02
C SER A 85 -8.80 1.92 -6.57
N HIS A 86 -9.77 2.11 -7.46
CA HIS A 86 -11.13 1.59 -7.32
C HIS A 86 -11.14 0.11 -7.70
N TYR A 87 -11.83 -0.70 -6.90
CA TYR A 87 -12.26 -2.02 -7.34
C TYR A 87 -13.62 -1.80 -8.03
N GLU A 88 -13.72 -2.07 -9.32
CA GLU A 88 -15.02 -2.26 -9.98
C GLU A 88 -15.66 -3.59 -9.53
#